data_AF-A0A1F3EHX2-F1
#
_entry.id   AF-A0A1F3EHX2-F1
#
_cell.length_a   1.000
_cell.length_b   1.000
_cell.length_c   1.000
_cell.angle_alpha   90.00
_cell.angle_beta   90.00
_cell.angle_gamma   90.00
#
_symmetry.space_group_name_H-M   'P 1'
#
loop_
_entity.id
_entity.type
_entity.pdbx_description
1 polymer ?
#
loop_
_entity_poly.entity_id
_entity_poly.type
_entity_poly.pdbx_seq_one_letter_code
_entity_poly.pdbx_strand_id
1 'polypeptide(L)'
;MSFNVKTIAVFERQAKRLIKKYPSLKGELNQLIQSLKVNPKHGISIGNGCFKIRLHIASKGKGKSGGARVITYLHIVNTTVYLLNIYDKSEKESISEKELRELIVNIK
;
A
#
# COMPACT_ATOMS: atom_id res chain seq x y z
N MET A 1 -14.34 11.43 11.67
CA MET A 1 -13.21 12.01 10.90
C MET A 1 -12.86 11.05 9.78
N SER A 2 -12.79 11.53 8.54
CA SER A 2 -12.35 10.72 7.39
C SER A 2 -11.01 11.23 6.87
N PHE A 3 -10.05 10.33 6.70
CA PHE A 3 -8.75 10.64 6.08
C PHE A 3 -8.88 10.67 4.56
N ASN A 4 -8.10 11.53 3.91
CA ASN A 4 -7.95 11.49 2.46
C ASN A 4 -6.92 10.42 2.09
N VAL A 5 -7.19 9.63 1.05
CA VAL A 5 -6.22 8.64 0.55
C VAL A 5 -5.75 9.08 -0.82
N LYS A 6 -4.44 9.27 -0.96
CA LYS A 6 -3.77 9.64 -2.21
C LYS A 6 -2.79 8.54 -2.62
N THR A 7 -2.48 8.50 -3.91
CA THR A 7 -1.48 7.60 -4.51
C THR A 7 -0.34 8.42 -5.08
N ILE A 8 0.85 7.82 -5.16
CA ILE A 8 1.97 8.39 -5.93
C ILE A 8 2.15 7.61 -7.24
N ALA A 9 2.81 8.23 -8.23
CA ALA A 9 3.00 7.63 -9.55
C ALA A 9 3.70 6.26 -9.51
N VAL A 10 4.62 6.05 -8.57
CA VAL A 10 5.30 4.77 -8.36
C VAL A 10 4.29 3.68 -7.96
N PHE A 11 3.41 3.97 -7.00
CA PHE A 11 2.35 3.07 -6.58
C PHE A 11 1.40 2.75 -7.73
N GLU A 12 0.98 3.75 -8.49
CA GLU A 12 0.04 3.54 -9.61
C GLU A 12 0.61 2.62 -10.69
N ARG A 13 1.89 2.80 -11.03
CA ARG A 13 2.58 1.93 -12.00
C ARG A 13 2.62 0.48 -11.51
N GLN A 14 2.97 0.29 -10.24
CA GLN A 14 3.05 -1.04 -9.62
C GLN A 14 1.66 -1.69 -9.51
N ALA A 15 0.66 -0.94 -9.04
CA ALA A 15 -0.73 -1.38 -8.92
C ALA A 15 -1.28 -1.79 -10.28
N LYS A 16 -1.06 -0.99 -11.33
CA LYS A 16 -1.51 -1.31 -12.70
C LYS A 16 -0.92 -2.63 -13.20
N ARG A 17 0.37 -2.88 -12.96
CA ARG A 17 1.01 -4.16 -13.32
C ARG A 17 0.41 -5.33 -12.53
N LEU A 18 0.21 -5.17 -11.23
CA LEU A 18 -0.35 -6.23 -10.39
C LEU A 18 -1.82 -6.49 -10.67
N ILE A 19 -2.63 -5.48 -10.99
CA ILE A 19 -4.04 -5.63 -11.39
C ILE A 19 -4.15 -6.44 -12.68
N LYS A 20 -3.25 -6.23 -13.65
CA LYS A 20 -3.20 -7.05 -14.87
C LYS A 20 -2.91 -8.52 -14.56
N LYS A 21 -2.04 -8.78 -13.59
CA LYS A 21 -1.67 -10.14 -13.16
C LYS A 21 -2.75 -10.78 -12.29
N TYR A 22 -3.43 -9.98 -11.49
CA TYR A 22 -4.42 -10.39 -10.50
C TYR A 22 -5.70 -9.57 -10.64
N PRO A 23 -6.66 -10.02 -11.46
CA PRO A 23 -7.86 -9.25 -11.78
C PRO A 23 -8.68 -8.84 -10.56
N SER A 24 -8.69 -9.66 -9.50
CA SER A 24 -9.39 -9.33 -8.25
C SER A 24 -8.86 -8.06 -7.61
N LEU A 25 -7.53 -7.84 -7.63
CA LEU A 25 -6.80 -6.85 -6.82
C LEU A 25 -7.41 -5.44 -6.82
N LYS A 26 -8.06 -5.05 -7.92
CA LYS A 26 -8.77 -3.76 -8.00
C LYS A 26 -9.84 -3.64 -6.90
N GLY A 27 -10.58 -4.71 -6.63
CA GLY A 27 -11.57 -4.80 -5.57
C GLY A 27 -10.95 -4.69 -4.18
N GLU A 28 -9.89 -5.46 -3.90
CA GLU A 28 -9.22 -5.41 -2.59
C GLU A 28 -8.52 -4.06 -2.35
N LEU A 29 -7.98 -3.41 -3.38
CA LEU A 29 -7.45 -2.05 -3.28
C LEU A 29 -8.54 -1.03 -2.96
N ASN A 30 -9.72 -1.14 -3.58
CA ASN A 30 -10.85 -0.27 -3.25
C ASN A 30 -11.29 -0.45 -1.79
N GLN A 31 -11.38 -1.70 -1.32
CA GLN A 31 -11.69 -2.00 0.09
C GLN A 31 -10.62 -1.44 1.04
N LEU A 32 -9.34 -1.58 0.68
CA LEU A 32 -8.23 -1.03 1.44
C LEU A 32 -8.34 0.50 1.55
N ILE A 33 -8.63 1.19 0.46
CA ILE A 33 -8.81 2.64 0.44
C ILE A 33 -9.93 3.06 1.40
N GLN A 34 -11.08 2.38 1.37
CA GLN A 34 -12.17 2.69 2.30
C GLN A 34 -11.78 2.44 3.76
N SER A 35 -11.04 1.37 4.04
CA SER A 35 -10.53 1.09 5.38
C SER A 35 -9.58 2.19 5.87
N LEU A 36 -8.68 2.67 5.00
CA LEU A 36 -7.71 3.71 5.34
C LEU A 36 -8.34 5.08 5.58
N LYS A 37 -9.50 5.37 4.99
CA LYS A 37 -10.27 6.59 5.29
C LYS A 37 -10.76 6.62 6.74
N VAL A 38 -11.05 5.44 7.32
CA VAL A 38 -11.55 5.32 8.70
C VAL A 38 -10.40 5.10 9.69
N ASN A 39 -9.46 4.23 9.32
CA ASN A 39 -8.30 3.89 10.14
C ASN A 39 -7.00 4.01 9.30
N PRO A 40 -6.34 5.18 9.33
CA PRO A 40 -5.15 5.42 8.51
C PRO A 40 -3.90 4.69 9.01
N LYS A 41 -3.88 4.29 10.29
CA LYS A 41 -2.79 3.54 10.92
C LYS A 41 -2.97 2.02 10.77
N HIS A 42 -3.82 1.61 9.83
CA HIS A 42 -4.02 0.20 9.52
C HIS A 42 -2.69 -0.44 9.09
N GLY A 43 -2.32 -1.55 9.72
CA GLY A 43 -1.10 -2.30 9.41
C GLY A 43 -0.03 -2.21 10.50
N ILE A 44 1.20 -2.58 10.15
CA ILE A 44 2.35 -2.64 11.06
C ILE A 44 3.23 -1.43 10.80
N SER A 45 3.49 -0.61 11.82
CA SER A 45 4.45 0.50 11.71
C SER A 45 5.83 -0.04 11.34
N ILE A 46 6.46 0.57 10.33
CA ILE A 46 7.82 0.25 9.87
C ILE A 46 8.77 1.45 10.01
N GLY A 47 8.39 2.45 10.82
CA GLY A 47 9.16 3.67 11.03
C GLY A 47 8.80 4.79 10.05
N ASN A 48 9.28 6.01 10.32
CA ASN A 48 9.09 7.21 9.48
C ASN A 48 7.62 7.48 9.10
N GLY A 49 6.67 7.25 10.01
CA GLY A 49 5.24 7.41 9.72
C GLY A 49 4.68 6.44 8.66
N CYS A 50 5.43 5.40 8.30
CA CYS A 50 5.02 4.41 7.33
C CYS A 50 4.42 3.16 7.97
N PHE A 51 3.42 2.58 7.31
CA PHE A 51 2.74 1.37 7.73
C PHE A 51 2.76 0.33 6.61
N LYS A 52 2.98 -0.92 7.00
CA LYS A 52 2.97 -2.07 6.11
C LYS A 52 1.67 -2.85 6.28
N ILE A 53 0.93 -2.97 5.19
CA ILE A 53 -0.36 -3.66 5.14
C ILE A 53 -0.20 -4.94 4.33
N ARG A 54 -0.70 -6.06 4.88
CA ARG A 54 -0.77 -7.35 4.19
C ARG A 54 -2.12 -7.44 3.49
N LEU A 55 -2.14 -7.36 2.17
CA LEU A 55 -3.34 -7.42 1.35
C LEU A 55 -3.51 -8.83 0.78
N HIS A 56 -4.62 -9.46 1.10
CA HIS A 56 -5.03 -10.70 0.43
C HIS A 56 -5.41 -10.41 -1.02
N ILE A 57 -5.07 -11.31 -1.94
CA ILE A 57 -5.47 -11.22 -3.35
C ILE A 57 -6.25 -12.50 -3.67
N ALA A 58 -7.56 -12.40 -3.80
CA ALA A 58 -8.42 -13.57 -3.98
C ALA A 58 -8.06 -14.36 -5.23
N SER A 59 -7.86 -13.67 -6.36
CA SER A 59 -7.52 -14.30 -7.65
C SER A 59 -6.11 -14.91 -7.69
N LYS A 60 -5.30 -14.73 -6.64
CA LYS A 60 -4.01 -15.42 -6.52
C LYS A 60 -4.15 -16.83 -5.94
N GLY A 61 -5.27 -17.15 -5.28
CA GLY A 61 -5.50 -18.46 -4.67
C GLY A 61 -4.52 -18.79 -3.53
N LYS A 62 -3.89 -17.77 -2.95
CA LYS A 62 -2.96 -17.90 -1.81
C LYS A 62 -3.45 -16.99 -0.69
N GLY A 63 -3.39 -17.48 0.55
CA GLY A 63 -3.78 -16.71 1.72
C GLY A 63 -2.95 -15.43 1.92
N LYS A 64 -3.26 -14.66 2.97
CA LYS A 64 -2.62 -13.36 3.28
C LYS A 64 -1.08 -13.39 3.27
N SER A 65 -0.49 -14.54 3.60
CA SER A 65 0.96 -14.75 3.61
C SER A 65 1.58 -14.75 2.21
N GLY A 66 0.82 -15.01 1.14
CA GLY A 66 1.27 -15.03 -0.25
C GLY A 66 0.66 -13.93 -1.14
N GLY A 67 -0.13 -13.02 -0.57
CA GLY A 67 -0.73 -11.88 -1.28
C GLY A 67 0.24 -10.71 -1.50
N ALA A 68 -0.33 -9.52 -1.74
CA ALA A 68 0.45 -8.28 -1.87
C ALA A 68 0.77 -7.65 -0.52
N ARG A 69 1.83 -6.85 -0.51
CA ARG A 69 2.13 -5.90 0.55
C ARG A 69 1.97 -4.49 0.01
N VAL A 70 1.26 -3.67 0.77
CA VAL A 70 1.08 -2.25 0.49
C VAL A 70 1.81 -1.47 1.58
N ILE A 71 2.65 -0.53 1.15
CA ILE A 71 3.30 0.43 2.04
C ILE A 71 2.55 1.74 1.95
N THR A 72 2.11 2.24 3.10
CA THR A 72 1.45 3.54 3.24
C THR A 72 2.31 4.47 4.07
N TYR A 73 2.20 5.77 3.81
CA TYR A 73 2.76 6.83 4.64
C TYR A 73 1.63 7.72 5.14
N LEU A 74 1.58 7.88 6.46
CA LEU A 74 0.60 8.70 7.12
C LEU A 74 1.14 10.11 7.33
N HIS A 75 0.62 11.07 6.57
CA HIS A 75 0.89 12.49 6.78
C HIS A 75 -0.23 13.10 7.65
N ILE A 76 0.03 13.17 8.96
CA ILE A 76 -0.98 13.57 9.96
C ILE A 76 -1.38 15.04 9.83
N VAL A 77 -0.44 15.92 9.47
CA VAL A 77 -0.66 17.37 9.38
C VAL A 77 -1.84 17.73 8.46
N ASN A 78 -2.05 16.95 7.39
CA ASN A 78 -3.12 17.17 6.40
C ASN A 78 -4.17 16.05 6.38
N THR A 79 -4.27 15.23 7.44
CA THR A 79 -5.17 14.06 7.52
C THR A 79 -5.15 13.19 6.25
N THR A 80 -3.98 13.04 5.63
CA THR A 80 -3.83 12.38 4.32
C THR A 80 -2.93 11.15 4.44
N VAL A 81 -3.41 10.03 3.90
CA VAL A 81 -2.65 8.78 3.75
C VAL A 81 -2.18 8.68 2.32
N TYR A 82 -0.88 8.49 2.12
CA TYR A 82 -0.28 8.24 0.82
C TYR A 82 0.00 6.75 0.67
N LEU A 83 -0.49 6.13 -0.40
CA LEU A 83 -0.06 4.80 -0.82
C LEU A 83 1.25 4.95 -1.59
N LEU A 84 2.35 4.48 -1.01
CA LEU A 84 3.70 4.68 -1.55
C LEU A 84 4.13 3.58 -2.51
N ASN A 85 3.86 2.34 -2.13
CA ASN A 85 4.35 1.19 -2.88
C ASN A 85 3.41 -0.01 -2.71
N ILE A 86 3.30 -0.82 -3.75
CA ILE A 86 2.67 -2.13 -3.68
C ILE A 86 3.55 -3.14 -4.40
N TYR A 87 3.75 -4.28 -3.75
CA TYR A 87 4.50 -5.38 -4.33
C TYR A 87 3.89 -6.72 -3.93
N ASP A 88 4.07 -7.69 -4.80
CA ASP A 88 3.72 -9.06 -4.49
C ASP A 88 4.86 -9.71 -3.69
N LYS A 89 4.55 -10.40 -2.57
CA LYS A 89 5.55 -11.13 -1.79
C LYS A 89 6.37 -12.12 -2.62
N SER A 90 5.76 -12.77 -3.61
CA SER A 90 6.49 -13.74 -4.44
C SER A 90 7.48 -13.08 -5.40
N GLU A 91 7.39 -11.76 -5.60
CA GLU A 91 8.30 -11.00 -6.45
C GLU A 91 9.32 -10.19 -5.65
N LYS A 92 8.93 -9.73 -4.45
CA LYS A 92 9.79 -8.95 -3.56
C LYS A 92 9.46 -9.26 -2.10
N GLU A 93 10.47 -9.65 -1.33
CA GLU A 93 10.25 -10.06 0.06
C GLU A 93 9.98 -8.87 0.99
N SER A 94 10.80 -7.82 0.87
CA SER A 94 10.78 -6.63 1.71
C SER A 94 11.17 -5.37 0.93
N ILE A 95 10.80 -4.21 1.45
CA ILE A 95 11.33 -2.91 1.04
C ILE A 95 12.44 -2.53 2.02
N SER A 96 13.56 -2.06 1.49
CA SER A 96 14.65 -1.54 2.31
C SER A 96 14.32 -0.16 2.87
N GLU A 97 14.97 0.23 3.97
CA GLU A 97 14.79 1.57 4.53
C GLU A 97 15.21 2.67 3.55
N LYS A 98 16.23 2.42 2.71
CA LYS A 98 16.67 3.35 1.68
C LYS A 98 15.58 3.62 0.67
N GLU A 99 14.98 2.57 0.10
CA GLU A 99 13.85 2.69 -0.83
C GLU A 99 12.65 3.38 -0.18
N LEU A 100 12.39 3.10 1.09
CA LEU A 100 11.30 3.75 1.83
C LEU A 100 11.51 5.27 1.93
N ARG A 101 12.73 5.71 2.28
CA ARG A 101 13.09 7.13 2.36
C ARG A 101 12.98 7.80 1.00
N GLU A 102 13.45 7.17 -0.06
CA GLU A 102 13.32 7.67 -1.43
C GLU A 102 11.84 7.86 -1.83
N LEU A 103 10.96 6.91 -1.48
CA LEU A 103 9.53 7.04 -1.73
C LEU A 103 8.91 8.22 -0.98
N ILE A 104 9.33 8.47 0.27
CA ILE A 104 8.85 9.59 1.09
C ILE A 104 9.29 10.94 0.50
N VAL A 105 10.55 11.06 0.07
CA VAL A 105 11.06 12.29 -0.57
C VAL A 105 10.31 12.62 -1.86
N ASN A 106 9.80 11.60 -2.55
CA ASN A 106 9.01 11.76 -3.78
C ASN A 106 7.52 12.07 -3.52
N ILE A 107 7.09 12.19 -2.27
CA ILE A 107 5.74 12.68 -1.94
C ILE A 107 5.73 14.19 -2.14
N LYS A 108 5.09 14.64 -3.22
CA LYS A 108 4.78 16.06 -3.45
C LYS A 108 3.52 16.48 -2.71
#